data_AF-A0A4D6KNR0-F1
#
_entry.id   AF-A0A4D6KNR0-F1
#
_cell.length_a   1.000
_cell.length_b   1.000
_cell.length_c   1.000
_cell.angle_alpha   90.00
_cell.angle_beta   90.00
_cell.angle_gamma   90.00
#
_symmetry.space_group_name_H-M   'P 1'
#
loop_
_entity.id
_entity.type
_entity.pdbx_description
1 polymer ?
#
loop_
_entity_poly.entity_id
_entity_poly.type
_entity_poly.pdbx_seq_one_letter_code
_entity_poly.pdbx_strand_id
1 'polypeptide(L)'
;MGSKSVAFFLSLNLLFFSMVSSNTLTTATPPNCPGLHVCAGILVPPFKPDPNCCPLIAGLIDLEAAVCLCAALKLDLGILKVNLDLLVNLLLNTCGRQPTTYTCPP
;
A
#
# COMPACT_ATOMS: atom_id res chain seq x y z
N MET A 1 -29.03 42.30 14.30
CA MET A 1 -29.87 41.19 14.79
C MET A 1 -29.34 39.89 14.17
N GLY A 2 -28.30 39.29 14.77
CA GLY A 2 -27.77 38.02 14.28
C GLY A 2 -28.79 36.92 14.53
N SER A 3 -29.20 36.21 13.49
CA SER A 3 -30.18 35.13 13.62
C SER A 3 -29.55 34.01 14.45
N LYS A 4 -30.10 33.73 15.64
CA LYS A 4 -29.68 32.64 16.52
C LYS A 4 -29.64 31.29 15.80
N SER A 5 -30.45 31.14 14.75
CA SER A 5 -30.50 29.97 13.88
C SER A 5 -29.21 29.78 13.06
N VAL A 6 -28.62 30.87 12.53
CA VAL A 6 -27.39 30.79 11.72
C VAL A 6 -26.19 30.39 12.57
N ALA A 7 -26.09 30.91 13.80
CA ALA A 7 -25.05 30.52 14.74
C ALA A 7 -25.15 29.02 15.10
N PHE A 8 -26.37 28.51 15.25
CA PHE A 8 -26.62 27.10 15.55
C PHE A 8 -26.27 26.19 14.37
N PHE A 9 -26.62 26.59 13.14
CA PHE A 9 -26.25 25.84 11.94
C PHE A 9 -24.73 25.82 11.74
N LEU A 10 -24.04 26.95 11.94
CA LEU A 10 -22.58 26.99 11.84
C LEU A 10 -21.90 26.13 12.91
N SER A 11 -22.39 26.14 14.15
CA SER A 11 -21.83 25.29 15.20
C SER A 11 -22.05 23.80 14.92
N LEU A 12 -23.22 23.43 14.41
CA LEU A 12 -23.54 22.04 14.07
C LEU A 12 -22.65 21.53 12.93
N ASN A 13 -22.45 22.33 11.88
CA ASN A 13 -21.55 21.99 10.78
C ASN A 13 -20.10 21.84 11.27
N LEU A 14 -19.59 22.77 12.10
CA LEU A 14 -18.24 22.66 12.68
C LEU A 14 -18.08 21.43 13.58
N LEU A 15 -19.12 21.04 14.33
CA LEU A 15 -19.13 19.81 15.13
C LEU A 15 -19.10 18.54 14.25
N PHE A 16 -19.77 18.56 13.09
CA PHE A 16 -19.67 17.46 12.14
C PHE A 16 -18.28 17.37 11.49
N PHE A 17 -17.62 18.50 11.21
CA PHE A 17 -16.26 18.51 10.66
C PHE A 17 -15.18 18.07 11.66
N SER A 18 -15.40 18.23 12.97
CA SER A 18 -14.46 17.81 14.01
C SER A 18 -14.57 16.34 14.42
N MET A 19 -15.55 15.58 13.89
CA MET A 19 -15.68 14.13 14.10
C MET A 19 -14.79 13.26 13.20
N VAL A 20 -13.75 13.82 12.58
CA VAL A 20 -12.62 13.03 12.10
C VAL A 20 -11.76 12.66 13.30
N SER A 21 -12.02 11.47 13.86
CA SER A 21 -11.18 10.88 14.89
C SER A 21 -9.90 10.33 14.24
N SER A 22 -8.77 11.00 14.50
CA SER A 22 -7.44 10.46 14.23
C SER A 22 -7.04 9.51 15.35
N ASN A 23 -7.67 8.34 15.45
CA ASN A 23 -7.12 7.27 16.30
C ASN A 23 -5.85 6.71 15.63
N THR A 24 -4.73 7.41 15.76
CA THR A 24 -3.41 6.89 15.38
C THR A 24 -2.84 5.97 16.46
N LEU A 25 -3.68 5.08 17.00
CA LEU A 25 -3.19 3.80 17.48
C LEU A 25 -3.21 2.89 16.25
N THR A 26 -2.21 3.02 15.39
CA THR A 26 -1.89 2.03 14.37
C THR A 26 -1.49 0.74 15.07
N THR A 27 -2.48 0.02 15.61
CA THR A 27 -2.51 -1.40 15.32
C THR A 27 -2.61 -1.45 13.81
N ALA A 28 -1.49 -1.68 13.14
CA ALA A 28 -1.46 -1.88 11.70
C ALA A 28 -2.42 -3.04 11.46
N THR A 29 -3.66 -2.74 11.05
CA THR A 29 -4.44 -3.74 10.36
C THR A 29 -3.58 -4.06 9.15
N PRO A 30 -3.06 -5.30 9.05
CA PRO A 30 -2.24 -5.63 7.91
C PRO A 30 -3.05 -5.28 6.67
N PRO A 31 -2.48 -4.54 5.70
CA PRO A 31 -3.20 -4.31 4.45
C PRO A 31 -3.70 -5.65 3.93
N ASN A 32 -4.94 -5.69 3.43
CA ASN A 32 -5.53 -6.92 2.93
C ASN A 32 -4.85 -7.28 1.61
N CYS A 33 -3.69 -7.91 1.72
CA CYS A 33 -2.87 -8.26 0.58
C CYS A 33 -3.46 -9.48 -0.12
N PRO A 34 -3.70 -9.42 -1.45
CA PRO A 34 -3.97 -10.63 -2.22
C PRO A 34 -2.75 -11.55 -2.19
N GLY A 35 -2.95 -12.82 -2.54
CA GLY A 35 -1.88 -13.83 -2.60
C GLY A 35 -0.81 -13.49 -3.64
N LEU A 36 0.15 -12.64 -3.27
CA LEU A 36 1.20 -12.10 -4.13
C LEU A 36 2.40 -13.04 -4.29
N HIS A 37 2.35 -14.27 -3.78
CA HIS A 37 3.41 -15.27 -3.91
C HIS A 37 3.84 -15.49 -5.39
N VAL A 38 2.90 -15.40 -6.33
CA VAL A 38 3.16 -15.50 -7.78
C VAL A 38 4.15 -14.43 -8.28
N CYS A 39 4.29 -13.32 -7.57
CA CYS A 39 5.23 -12.25 -7.91
C CYS A 39 6.69 -12.57 -7.57
N ALA A 40 6.96 -13.59 -6.75
CA ALA A 40 8.32 -13.99 -6.39
C ALA A 40 9.09 -14.69 -7.54
N GLY A 41 8.41 -15.03 -8.64
CA GLY A 41 9.00 -15.70 -9.82
C GLY A 41 10.18 -14.96 -10.47
N ILE A 42 10.36 -13.65 -10.17
CA ILE A 42 11.52 -12.88 -10.62
C ILE A 42 12.85 -13.35 -10.03
N LEU A 43 12.84 -14.19 -8.98
CA LEU A 43 14.04 -14.70 -8.32
C LEU A 43 14.66 -15.90 -9.01
N VAL A 44 13.91 -16.56 -9.89
CA VAL A 44 14.32 -17.79 -10.56
C VAL A 44 14.44 -17.50 -12.07
N PRO A 45 15.48 -18.02 -12.75
CA PRO A 45 15.58 -17.89 -14.21
C PRO A 45 14.27 -18.33 -14.89
N PRO A 46 13.70 -17.53 -15.81
CA PRO A 46 14.33 -16.46 -16.59
C PRO A 46 14.24 -15.04 -15.99
N PHE A 47 14.05 -14.90 -14.67
CA PHE A 47 13.93 -13.60 -13.98
C PHE A 47 12.81 -12.72 -14.54
N LYS A 48 11.67 -13.35 -14.84
CA LYS A 48 10.49 -12.68 -15.40
C LYS A 48 9.36 -12.70 -14.37
N PRO A 49 8.65 -11.57 -14.18
CA PRO A 49 7.43 -11.59 -13.38
C PRO A 49 6.40 -12.52 -13.99
N ASP A 50 5.72 -13.28 -13.13
CA ASP A 50 4.59 -14.13 -13.54
C ASP A 50 3.51 -13.24 -14.19
N PRO A 51 2.92 -13.66 -15.33
CA PRO A 51 1.88 -12.87 -16.00
C PRO A 51 0.67 -12.59 -15.10
N ASN A 52 0.43 -13.40 -14.07
CA ASN A 52 -0.64 -13.20 -13.10
C ASN A 52 -0.28 -12.20 -11.99
N CYS A 53 0.99 -11.79 -11.85
CA CYS A 53 1.41 -10.84 -10.81
C CYS A 53 0.88 -9.42 -11.07
N CYS A 54 1.09 -8.87 -12.28
CA CYS A 54 0.71 -7.48 -12.58
C CYS A 54 -0.81 -7.22 -12.44
N PRO A 55 -1.71 -8.13 -12.87
CA PRO A 55 -3.14 -7.98 -12.61
C PRO A 55 -3.52 -7.91 -11.13
N LEU A 56 -2.82 -8.65 -10.25
CA LEU A 56 -3.12 -8.64 -8.82
C LEU A 56 -2.75 -7.31 -8.16
N ILE A 57 -1.64 -6.69 -8.56
CA ILE A 57 -1.22 -5.38 -8.04
C ILE A 57 -1.93 -4.19 -8.71
N ALA A 58 -2.57 -4.40 -9.86
CA ALA A 58 -3.34 -3.36 -10.54
C ALA A 58 -4.59 -2.94 -9.74
N GLY A 59 -5.15 -3.86 -8.95
CA GLY A 59 -6.29 -3.58 -8.07
C GLY A 59 -5.94 -2.85 -6.77
N LEU A 60 -4.65 -2.69 -6.47
CA LEU A 60 -4.18 -2.04 -5.25
C LEU A 60 -3.80 -0.58 -5.52
N ILE A 61 -3.90 0.27 -4.49
CA ILE A 61 -3.26 1.59 -4.52
C ILE A 61 -1.74 1.43 -4.45
N ASP A 62 -0.99 2.43 -4.92
CA ASP A 62 0.48 2.38 -5.02
C ASP A 62 1.17 2.02 -3.70
N LEU A 63 0.76 2.65 -2.59
CA LEU A 63 1.31 2.39 -1.26
C LEU A 63 0.99 0.98 -0.76
N GLU A 64 -0.23 0.52 -1.00
CA GLU A 64 -0.70 -0.80 -0.55
C GLU A 64 -0.03 -1.90 -1.38
N ALA A 65 0.10 -1.70 -2.69
CA ALA A 65 0.86 -2.59 -3.57
C ALA A 65 2.30 -2.72 -3.08
N ALA A 66 2.98 -1.61 -2.78
CA ALA A 66 4.35 -1.65 -2.27
C ALA A 66 4.48 -2.41 -0.94
N VAL A 67 3.61 -2.13 0.04
CA VAL A 67 3.65 -2.81 1.34
C VAL A 67 3.33 -4.31 1.20
N CYS A 68 2.33 -4.66 0.40
CA CYS A 68 1.97 -6.06 0.16
C CYS A 68 3.05 -6.84 -0.59
N LEU A 69 3.72 -6.19 -1.55
CA LEU A 69 4.83 -6.80 -2.29
C LEU A 69 6.05 -7.00 -1.40
N CYS A 70 6.38 -6.02 -0.55
CA CYS A 70 7.42 -6.16 0.47
C CYS A 70 7.14 -7.36 1.40
N ALA A 71 5.90 -7.49 1.88
CA ALA A 71 5.52 -8.59 2.78
C ALA A 71 5.59 -9.96 2.09
N ALA A 72 5.05 -10.08 0.88
CA ALA A 72 5.08 -11.32 0.11
C ALA A 72 6.54 -11.74 -0.18
N LEU A 73 7.34 -10.81 -0.70
CA LEU A 73 8.75 -11.07 -0.99
C LEU A 73 9.55 -11.40 0.28
N LYS A 74 9.27 -10.76 1.42
CA LYS A 74 9.91 -11.08 2.71
C LYS A 74 9.59 -12.50 3.16
N LEU A 75 8.36 -12.97 2.95
CA LEU A 75 7.95 -14.35 3.20
C LEU A 75 8.66 -15.34 2.27
N ASP A 76 8.75 -15.01 0.99
CA ASP A 76 9.34 -15.89 -0.04
C ASP A 76 10.86 -15.97 0.04
N LEU A 77 11.51 -14.87 0.42
CA LEU A 77 12.96 -14.77 0.51
C LEU A 77 13.49 -15.24 1.86
N GLY A 78 12.69 -15.11 2.92
CA GLY A 78 13.04 -15.52 4.27
C GLY A 78 14.41 -15.00 4.72
N ILE A 79 15.43 -15.86 4.59
CA ILE A 79 16.80 -15.67 5.09
C ILE A 79 17.77 -15.13 4.02
N LEU A 80 17.36 -15.08 2.75
CA LEU A 80 18.19 -14.57 1.67
C LEU A 80 18.39 -13.06 1.79
N LYS A 81 19.65 -12.63 1.87
CA LYS A 81 20.03 -11.23 1.97
C LYS A 81 19.97 -10.57 0.59
N VAL A 82 18.75 -10.31 0.12
CA VAL A 82 18.50 -9.58 -1.13
C VAL A 82 17.94 -8.20 -0.84
N ASN A 83 18.17 -7.26 -1.76
CA ASN A 83 17.63 -5.92 -1.67
C ASN A 83 16.14 -5.95 -2.03
N LEU A 84 15.28 -6.07 -1.01
CA LEU A 84 13.81 -6.08 -1.18
C LEU A 84 13.33 -4.82 -1.91
N ASP A 85 13.88 -3.66 -1.56
CA ASP A 85 13.58 -2.39 -2.22
C ASP A 85 13.80 -2.46 -3.72
N LEU A 86 14.94 -2.99 -4.15
CA LEU A 86 15.27 -3.12 -5.57
C LEU A 86 14.26 -4.02 -6.29
N LEU A 87 13.90 -5.14 -5.67
CA LEU A 87 12.99 -6.11 -6.25
C LEU A 87 11.57 -5.56 -6.38
N VAL A 88 11.09 -4.87 -5.34
CA VAL A 88 9.77 -4.23 -5.35
C VAL A 88 9.68 -3.14 -6.41
N ASN A 89 10.68 -2.27 -6.47
CA ASN A 89 10.74 -1.19 -7.45
C ASN A 89 10.85 -1.72 -8.89
N LEU A 90 11.66 -2.76 -9.11
CA LEU A 90 11.77 -3.42 -10.40
C LEU A 90 10.42 -4.00 -10.82
N LEU A 91 9.74 -4.72 -9.93
CA LEU A 91 8.49 -5.38 -10.24
C LEU A 91 7.36 -4.40 -10.55
N LEU A 92 7.24 -3.33 -9.74
CA LEU A 92 6.28 -2.25 -9.99
C LEU A 92 6.55 -1.58 -11.33
N ASN A 93 7.81 -1.30 -11.66
CA ASN A 93 8.21 -0.74 -12.95
C ASN A 93 7.86 -1.70 -14.10
N THR A 94 8.14 -3.00 -13.99
CA THR A 94 7.79 -3.99 -15.03
C THR A 94 6.30 -4.11 -15.27
N CYS A 95 5.47 -3.82 -14.26
CA CYS A 95 4.02 -3.82 -14.37
C CYS A 95 3.45 -2.45 -14.80
N GLY A 96 4.30 -1.50 -15.19
CA GLY A 96 3.89 -0.19 -15.72
C GLY A 96 3.46 0.83 -14.66
N ARG A 97 3.84 0.65 -13.39
CA ARG A 97 3.65 1.69 -12.37
C ARG A 97 4.61 2.85 -12.59
N GLN A 98 4.23 4.02 -12.07
CA GLN A 98 5.07 5.21 -12.14
C GLN A 98 6.42 4.96 -11.45
N PRO A 99 7.51 5.60 -11.92
CA PRO A 99 8.84 5.47 -11.32
C PRO A 99 8.86 6.16 -9.96
N THR A 100 8.44 5.43 -8.94
CA THR A 100 8.43 5.83 -7.54
C THR A 100 9.34 4.90 -6.76
N THR A 101 10.15 5.45 -5.87
CA THR A 101 11.04 4.65 -5.01
C THR A 101 10.30 4.25 -3.75
N TYR A 102 10.07 2.96 -3.59
CA TYR A 102 9.55 2.37 -2.36
C TYR A 102 10.68 1.74 -1.55
N THR A 103 10.56 1.85 -0.23
CA THR A 103 11.44 1.21 0.75
C THR A 103 10.60 0.30 1.62
N CYS A 104 11.01 -0.96 1.70
CA CYS A 104 10.38 -1.94 2.56
C CYS A 104 10.76 -1.67 4.03
N PRO A 105 9.80 -1.72 4.96
CA PRO A 105 10.12 -1.63 6.38
C PRO A 105 10.99 -2.82 6.81
N PRO A 106 11.89 -2.61 7.80
CA PRO A 106 12.80 -3.64 8.30
C PRO A 106 12.10 -4.89 8.84
#